data_AF-A0A453B0V5-F1
#
_entry.id   AF-A0A453B0V5-F1
#
_cell.length_a   1.000
_cell.length_b   1.000
_cell.length_c   1.000
_cell.angle_alpha   90.00
_cell.angle_beta   90.00
_cell.angle_gamma   90.00
#
_symmetry.space_group_name_H-M   'P 1'
#
loop_
_entity.id
_entity.type
_entity.pdbx_description
1 polymer ?
#
loop_
_entity_poly.entity_id
_entity_poly.type
_entity_poly.pdbx_seq_one_letter_code
_entity_poly.pdbx_strand_id
1 'polypeptide(L)'
;ADSAHLEWNLDGLLEMVWEYLDLCRLYTKPKGLNPDYEDPVILSSKRKTVEDFCNQIHKDMAKQFKYALVWGSSVKHKPQRVGKVCILQPLSCYTVSFLALIRKISAGA
;
A
#
# COMPACT_ATOMS: atom_id res chain seq x y z
N ALA A 1 22.22 -15.39 -35.90
CA ALA A 1 20.75 -15.48 -35.87
C ALA A 1 20.32 -15.24 -34.44
N ASP A 2 19.72 -14.08 -34.23
CA ASP A 2 19.22 -13.48 -32.99
C ASP A 2 18.64 -14.46 -31.98
N SER A 3 19.30 -14.59 -30.83
CA SER A 3 18.71 -15.12 -29.59
C SER A 3 17.93 -14.03 -28.83
N ALA A 4 17.37 -13.05 -29.56
CA ALA A 4 16.55 -11.97 -29.02
C ALA A 4 15.04 -12.32 -29.00
N HIS A 5 14.70 -13.61 -29.09
CA HIS A 5 13.31 -14.11 -29.21
C HIS A 5 12.88 -15.08 -28.11
N LEU A 6 13.63 -15.20 -27.02
CA LEU A 6 13.15 -15.94 -25.86
C LEU A 6 12.60 -14.97 -24.82
N GLU A 7 11.34 -14.58 -25.01
CA GLU A 7 10.41 -14.14 -23.94
C GLU A 7 10.11 -15.29 -22.96
N TRP A 8 11.12 -16.12 -22.67
CA TRP A 8 11.01 -17.29 -21.81
C TRP A 8 11.59 -16.91 -20.47
N ASN A 9 10.69 -16.78 -19.49
CA ASN A 9 10.95 -16.75 -18.06
C ASN A 9 11.24 -15.39 -17.40
N LEU A 10 11.02 -14.25 -18.07
CA LEU A 10 11.06 -12.96 -17.37
C LEU A 10 9.88 -12.80 -16.41
N ASP A 11 8.68 -13.26 -16.78
CA ASP A 11 7.52 -13.27 -15.88
C ASP A 11 7.75 -14.18 -14.66
N GLY A 12 8.33 -15.37 -14.86
CA GLY A 12 8.66 -16.27 -13.76
C GLY A 12 9.75 -15.71 -12.84
N LEU A 13 10.78 -15.05 -13.40
CA LEU A 13 11.78 -14.36 -12.61
C LEU A 13 11.17 -13.18 -11.83
N LEU A 14 10.28 -12.41 -12.47
CA LEU A 14 9.60 -11.28 -11.84
C LEU A 14 8.74 -11.76 -10.67
N GLU A 15 7.94 -12.81 -10.87
CA GLU A 15 7.12 -13.42 -9.83
C GLU A 15 7.97 -13.93 -8.66
N MET A 16 9.09 -14.62 -8.95
CA MET A 16 10.03 -15.08 -7.93
C MET A 16 10.67 -13.92 -7.16
N VAL A 17 11.02 -12.82 -7.83
CA VAL A 17 11.55 -11.62 -7.18
C VAL A 17 10.50 -10.99 -6.26
N TRP A 18 9.25 -10.91 -6.69
CA TRP A 18 8.15 -10.41 -5.84
C TRP A 18 7.88 -11.29 -4.63
N GLU A 19 7.90 -12.61 -4.79
CA GLU A 19 7.74 -13.56 -3.70
C GLU A 19 8.91 -13.47 -2.71
N TYR A 20 10.15 -13.37 -3.21
CA TYR A 20 11.35 -13.30 -2.37
C TYR A 20 11.48 -11.97 -1.61
N LEU A 21 11.04 -10.85 -2.22
CA LEU A 21 11.06 -9.54 -1.59
C LEU A 21 9.95 -9.34 -0.54
N ASP A 22 8.93 -10.20 -0.53
CA ASP A 22 7.78 -10.20 0.39
C ASP A 22 7.21 -8.77 0.57
N LEU A 23 6.83 -8.16 -0.56
CA LEU A 23 6.37 -6.77 -0.63
C LEU A 23 4.85 -6.68 -0.50
N CYS A 24 4.38 -5.70 0.26
CA CYS A 24 2.97 -5.34 0.40
C CYS A 24 2.64 -4.12 -0.46
N ARG A 25 1.66 -4.25 -1.36
CA ARG A 25 1.13 -3.12 -2.14
C ARG A 25 -0.08 -2.53 -1.44
N LEU A 26 -0.07 -1.23 -1.16
CA LEU A 26 -1.14 -0.53 -0.47
C LEU A 26 -1.68 0.60 -1.32
N TYR A 27 -3.00 0.61 -1.50
CA TYR A 27 -3.68 1.60 -2.33
C TYR A 27 -4.27 2.71 -1.45
N THR A 28 -4.08 3.95 -1.88
CA THR A 28 -4.68 5.10 -1.20
C THR A 28 -6.08 5.34 -1.75
N LYS A 29 -7.00 5.74 -0.88
CA LYS A 29 -8.34 6.17 -1.30
C LYS A 29 -8.75 7.41 -0.51
N PRO A 30 -8.87 8.55 -1.18
CA PRO A 30 -9.35 9.77 -0.55
C PRO A 30 -10.83 9.63 -0.17
N LYS A 31 -11.27 10.40 0.83
CA LYS A 31 -12.68 10.41 1.24
C LYS A 31 -13.53 10.95 0.10
N GLY A 32 -14.50 10.15 -0.36
CA GLY A 32 -15.42 10.52 -1.44
C GLY A 32 -14.87 10.30 -2.85
N LEU A 33 -13.64 9.80 -2.98
CA LEU A 33 -13.03 9.42 -4.25
C LEU A 33 -12.87 7.91 -4.35
N ASN A 34 -12.66 7.41 -5.56
CA ASN A 34 -12.31 6.02 -5.80
C ASN A 34 -10.86 5.76 -5.37
N PRO A 35 -10.53 4.50 -5.00
CA PRO A 35 -9.15 4.12 -4.75
C PRO A 35 -8.30 4.37 -5.98
N ASP A 36 -7.11 4.91 -5.75
CA ASP A 36 -6.08 5.04 -6.77
C ASP A 36 -5.37 3.69 -6.90
N TYR A 37 -5.39 3.11 -8.10
CA TYR A 37 -4.74 1.84 -8.42
C TYR A 37 -3.45 2.02 -9.24
N GLU A 38 -3.14 3.24 -9.65
CA GLU A 38 -1.98 3.54 -10.50
C GLU A 38 -0.72 3.77 -9.66
N ASP A 39 -0.86 4.39 -8.48
CA ASP A 39 0.26 4.68 -7.58
C ASP A 39 0.12 3.95 -6.22
N PRO A 40 0.46 2.65 -6.15
CA PRO A 40 0.48 1.91 -4.89
C PRO A 40 1.72 2.26 -4.04
N VAL A 41 1.49 2.46 -2.75
CA VAL A 41 2.58 2.55 -1.78
C VAL A 41 3.09 1.14 -1.48
N ILE A 42 4.37 0.90 -1.77
CA ILE A 42 5.01 -0.40 -1.53
C ILE A 42 5.70 -0.40 -0.16
N LEU A 43 5.34 -1.37 0.69
CA LEU A 43 5.98 -1.63 1.97
C LEU A 43 6.68 -2.98 1.96
N SER A 44 7.78 -3.11 2.72
CA SER A 44 8.40 -4.41 2.98
C SER A 44 7.62 -5.16 4.05
N SER A 45 7.56 -6.49 3.96
CA SER A 45 7.01 -7.40 4.97
C SER A 45 7.47 -7.16 6.40
N LYS A 46 8.71 -6.66 6.59
CA LYS A 46 9.25 -6.31 7.91
C LYS A 46 8.57 -5.07 8.52
N ARG A 47 8.01 -4.20 7.69
CA ARG A 47 7.42 -2.90 8.04
C ARG A 47 6.03 -2.76 7.44
N LYS A 48 5.10 -3.55 7.97
CA LYS A 48 3.72 -3.71 7.46
C LYS A 48 2.66 -3.15 8.40
N THR A 49 3.01 -2.20 9.25
CA THR A 49 2.02 -1.53 10.11
C THR A 49 1.39 -0.34 9.41
N VAL A 50 0.24 0.11 9.90
CA VAL A 50 -0.37 1.37 9.46
C VAL A 50 0.55 2.56 9.75
N GLU A 51 1.36 2.51 10.81
CA GLU A 51 2.37 3.53 11.10
C GLU A 51 3.49 3.57 10.06
N ASP A 52 4.02 2.42 9.66
CA ASP A 52 5.01 2.33 8.58
C ASP A 52 4.48 2.91 7.28
N PHE A 53 3.23 2.60 6.94
CA PHE A 53 2.54 3.21 5.80
C PHE A 53 2.49 4.74 5.91
N CYS A 54 2.20 5.26 7.11
CA CYS A 54 2.23 6.72 7.32
C CYS A 54 3.60 7.32 7.04
N ASN A 55 4.62 6.70 7.60
CA ASN A 55 6.00 7.15 7.53
C ASN A 55 6.54 7.09 6.09
N GLN A 56 6.08 6.13 5.28
CA GLN A 56 6.45 5.99 3.88
C GLN A 56 5.93 7.14 3.01
N ILE A 57 4.72 7.64 3.31
CA ILE A 57 4.14 8.80 2.62
C ILE A 57 4.76 10.09 3.14
N HIS A 58 4.70 10.32 4.46
CA HIS A 58 5.27 11.53 5.08
C HIS A 58 5.44 11.35 6.60
N LYS A 59 6.60 11.70 7.15
CA LYS A 59 6.93 11.53 8.59
C LYS A 59 5.92 12.18 9.56
N ASP A 60 5.38 13.35 9.22
CA ASP A 60 4.37 14.02 10.05
C ASP A 60 2.97 13.38 10.00
N MET A 61 2.71 12.50 9.03
CA MET A 61 1.41 11.84 8.90
C MET A 61 1.14 10.89 10.08
N ALA A 62 2.18 10.21 10.56
CA ALA A 62 2.09 9.36 11.74
C ALA A 62 1.73 10.17 13.01
N LYS A 63 2.14 11.45 13.08
CA LYS A 63 1.83 12.35 14.21
C LYS A 63 0.37 12.80 14.20
N GLN A 64 -0.20 13.06 13.02
CA GLN A 64 -1.59 13.50 12.86
C GLN A 64 -2.60 12.35 12.68
N PHE A 65 -2.13 11.11 12.77
CA PHE A 65 -2.95 9.92 12.64
C PHE A 65 -4.03 9.85 13.73
N LYS A 66 -5.31 9.78 13.33
CA LYS A 66 -6.44 9.48 14.24
C LYS A 66 -6.88 8.03 14.14
N TYR A 67 -7.21 7.60 12.92
CA TYR A 67 -7.60 6.23 12.61
C TYR A 67 -7.40 5.99 11.12
N ALA A 68 -7.24 4.73 10.76
CA ALA A 68 -7.29 4.26 9.38
C ALA A 68 -8.61 3.52 9.17
N LEU A 69 -9.22 3.69 8.00
CA LEU A 69 -10.27 2.80 7.55
C LEU A 69 -9.63 1.82 6.59
N VAL A 70 -9.64 0.53 6.91
CA VAL A 70 -9.07 -0.52 6.08
C VAL A 70 -10.19 -1.31 5.41
N TRP A 71 -10.02 -1.58 4.11
CA TRP A 71 -10.88 -2.43 3.32
C TRP A 71 -10.03 -3.60 2.83
N GLY A 72 -10.37 -4.80 3.26
CA GLY A 72 -9.37 -5.85 3.13
C GLY A 72 -9.63 -7.15 3.84
N SER A 73 -8.80 -8.13 3.55
CA SER A 73 -8.72 -9.41 4.28
C SER A 73 -8.02 -9.24 5.63
N SER A 74 -7.26 -8.14 5.83
CA SER A 74 -6.68 -7.77 7.13
C SER A 74 -7.73 -7.44 8.20
N VAL A 75 -8.99 -7.24 7.81
CA VAL A 75 -10.08 -6.85 8.71
C VAL A 75 -11.30 -7.74 8.51
N LYS A 76 -12.04 -8.02 9.58
CA LYS A 76 -13.23 -8.89 9.52
C LYS A 76 -14.42 -8.19 8.89
N HIS A 77 -14.55 -6.88 9.10
CA HIS A 77 -15.63 -6.06 8.56
C HIS A 77 -15.06 -4.99 7.63
N LYS A 78 -15.77 -4.66 6.55
CA LYS A 78 -15.30 -3.69 5.53
C LYS A 78 -16.28 -2.52 5.44
N PRO A 79 -15.84 -1.26 5.62
CA PRO A 79 -14.57 -0.85 6.24
C PRO A 79 -14.54 -1.12 7.75
N GLN A 80 -13.34 -1.38 8.27
CA GLN A 80 -13.08 -1.39 9.71
C GLN A 80 -12.11 -0.29 10.09
N ARG A 81 -12.40 0.38 11.22
CA ARG A 81 -11.49 1.34 11.84
C ARG A 81 -10.35 0.59 12.53
N VAL A 82 -9.12 0.94 12.20
CA VAL A 82 -7.92 0.35 12.78
C VAL A 82 -6.97 1.44 13.29
N GLY A 83 -6.16 1.07 14.27
CA GLY A 83 -5.10 1.91 14.84
C GLY A 83 -3.76 1.75 14.13
N LYS A 84 -2.73 2.44 14.65
CA LYS A 84 -1.36 2.47 14.13
C LYS A 84 -0.68 1.09 14.07
N VAL A 85 -0.92 0.28 15.10
CA VAL A 85 -0.31 -1.04 15.29
C VAL A 85 -0.96 -2.16 14.46
N CYS A 86 -1.98 -1.83 13.65
CA CYS A 86 -2.63 -2.82 12.82
C CYS A 86 -1.68 -3.30 11.71
N ILE A 87 -1.58 -4.63 11.57
CA ILE A 87 -0.76 -5.29 10.56
C ILE A 87 -1.56 -5.39 9.26
N LEU A 88 -0.99 -4.81 8.20
CA LEU A 88 -1.54 -4.83 6.84
C LEU A 88 -1.07 -6.07 6.10
N GLN A 89 -1.92 -6.60 5.21
CA GLN A 89 -1.61 -7.78 4.39
C GLN A 89 -1.46 -7.40 2.91
N PRO A 90 -0.55 -8.08 2.18
CA PRO A 90 -0.06 -7.69 0.85
C PRO A 90 -1.13 -7.69 -0.27
N LEU A 91 -2.22 -8.44 -0.10
CA LEU A 91 -3.19 -8.71 -1.17
C LEU A 91 -4.57 -8.07 -0.95
N SER A 92 -4.76 -7.31 0.13
CA SER A 92 -6.12 -6.93 0.50
C SER A 92 -6.15 -5.78 1.50
N CYS A 93 -5.61 -4.61 1.15
CA CYS A 93 -5.73 -3.38 1.95
C CYS A 93 -5.85 -2.17 1.01
N TYR A 94 -7.09 -1.79 0.68
CA TYR A 94 -7.37 -0.83 -0.40
C TYR A 94 -7.57 0.61 0.05
N THR A 95 -7.39 0.94 1.33
CA THR A 95 -7.53 2.33 1.74
C THR A 95 -6.90 2.56 3.11
N VAL A 96 -6.31 3.74 3.27
CA VAL A 96 -6.25 4.46 4.53
C VAL A 96 -6.84 5.86 4.31
N SER A 97 -8.10 6.07 4.67
CA SER A 97 -8.72 7.40 4.55
C SER A 97 -8.24 8.25 5.73
N PHE A 98 -7.14 8.99 5.55
CA PHE A 98 -6.86 10.10 6.45
C PHE A 98 -7.80 11.24 6.13
N LEU A 99 -8.47 11.78 7.16
CA LEU A 99 -9.16 13.05 7.07
C LEU A 99 -8.21 14.22 6.65
N ALA A 100 -6.90 13.99 6.65
CA ALA A 100 -5.84 14.96 6.32
C ALA A 100 -5.06 14.66 5.02
N LEU A 101 -5.33 13.56 4.29
CA LEU A 101 -4.44 13.11 3.19
C LEU A 101 -4.42 14.05 1.97
N ILE A 102 -5.56 14.67 1.67
CA ILE A 102 -5.82 15.22 0.33
C ILE A 102 -4.99 16.48 0.04
N ARG A 103 -4.52 17.21 1.07
CA ARG A 103 -3.76 18.45 0.85
C ARG A 103 -2.26 18.25 0.64
N LYS A 104 -1.67 17.12 1.02
CA LYS A 104 -0.21 16.98 1.04
C LYS A 104 0.37 16.17 -0.12
N ILE A 105 -0.37 15.20 -0.65
CA ILE A 105 0.06 14.42 -1.83
C ILE A 105 -0.11 15.23 -3.12
N SER A 106 -1.17 16.05 -3.23
CA SER A 106 -1.41 16.90 -4.41
C SER A 106 -0.54 18.18 -4.46
N ALA A 107 0.20 18.52 -3.41
CA ALA A 107 0.92 19.80 -3.29
C ALA A 107 2.44 19.67 -3.43
N GLY A 108 2.95 18.50 -3.82
CA GLY A 108 4.40 18.24 -3.83
C GLY A 108 4.84 17.15 -4.79
N ALA A 109 4.22 17.11 -5.98
CA ALA A 109 4.79 16.50 -7.18
C ALA A 109 5.09 17.61 -8.19
#